data_AF-A0A849DSP1-F1
#
_entry.id   AF-A0A849DSP1-F1
#
_cell.length_a   1.000
_cell.length_b   1.000
_cell.length_c   1.000
_cell.angle_alpha   90.00
_cell.angle_beta   90.00
_cell.angle_gamma   90.00
#
_symmetry.space_group_name_H-M   'P 1'
#
loop_
_entity.id
_entity.type
_entity.pdbx_description
1 polymer ?
#
loop_
_entity_poly.entity_id
_entity_poly.type
_entity_poly.pdbx_seq_one_letter_code
_entity_poly.pdbx_strand_id
1 'polypeptide(L)'
;MDLLPDRASVVDETPPRRRPRLTRAGWAAIVLVAWTLAVTGFAVRAVRDGRATAPEQMSLPRALSAADLLAGDLMAAVDAALTVAVMGEYQEVGSSCRITAVRAGSRYERLVTAYVAPGAEADLLSFLASGLAERYETHLTRSADGPVFTAIDRSFVSLRGVSERPGEVKIIIDTGCRPGGFPEPARPGVDQAPSTLRSAATAAFAAIGLTPGHWAAVSVPCRTGGTTWTVRAWAEGPSDALPTALRDLGKDTVVVEQPTAVAYRAGDAGTAVRDVDHVVVVASTAVCVG
;
A
#
# COMPACT_ATOMS: atom_id res chain seq x y z
N MET A 1 -15.42 -112.39 9.11
CA MET A 1 -14.50 -111.42 9.73
C MET A 1 -14.13 -110.45 8.63
N ASP A 2 -14.69 -109.24 8.66
CA ASP A 2 -13.99 -107.98 8.34
C ASP A 2 -15.00 -106.83 8.47
N LEU A 3 -14.75 -106.02 9.50
CA LEU A 3 -15.56 -104.93 10.00
C LEU A 3 -15.23 -103.65 9.21
N LEU A 4 -16.24 -103.07 8.57
CA LEU A 4 -16.20 -101.72 8.01
C LEU A 4 -16.20 -100.69 9.14
N PRO A 5 -15.28 -99.70 9.15
CA PRO A 5 -15.31 -98.63 10.14
C PRO A 5 -16.22 -97.49 9.71
N ASP A 6 -16.96 -97.01 10.69
CA ASP A 6 -17.94 -95.95 10.68
C ASP A 6 -17.27 -94.57 10.47
N ARG A 7 -17.70 -93.83 9.45
CA ARG A 7 -17.23 -92.46 9.17
C ARG A 7 -18.02 -91.49 10.04
N ALA A 8 -17.48 -91.16 11.21
CA ALA A 8 -17.96 -90.04 12.02
C ALA A 8 -17.77 -88.71 11.26
N SER A 9 -18.88 -88.03 10.99
CA SER A 9 -18.93 -86.67 10.46
C SER A 9 -18.42 -85.68 11.51
N VAL A 10 -17.24 -85.11 11.27
CA VAL A 10 -16.71 -83.96 12.03
C VAL A 10 -17.54 -82.73 11.63
N VAL A 11 -18.40 -82.28 12.54
CA VAL A 11 -19.07 -80.98 12.44
C VAL A 11 -18.02 -79.92 12.77
N ASP A 12 -17.57 -79.18 11.76
CA ASP A 12 -16.68 -78.03 11.92
C ASP A 12 -17.49 -76.85 12.49
N GLU A 13 -17.59 -76.78 13.81
CA GLU A 13 -18.15 -75.63 14.52
C GLU A 13 -17.17 -74.45 14.40
N THR A 14 -17.27 -73.70 13.30
CA THR A 14 -16.59 -72.42 13.19
C THR A 14 -17.17 -71.47 14.25
N PRO A 15 -16.39 -70.96 15.22
CA PRO A 15 -16.92 -70.09 16.25
C PRO A 15 -17.47 -68.80 15.62
N PRO A 16 -18.62 -68.28 16.08
CA PRO A 16 -19.20 -67.08 15.50
C PRO A 16 -18.22 -65.90 15.67
N ARG A 17 -17.79 -65.31 14.55
CA ARG A 17 -16.98 -64.07 14.54
C ARG A 17 -17.74 -63.00 15.34
N ARG A 18 -17.27 -62.70 16.55
CA ARG A 18 -17.79 -61.57 17.34
C ARG A 18 -17.58 -60.29 16.54
N ARG A 19 -18.67 -59.73 16.02
CA ARG A 19 -18.65 -58.37 15.48
C ARG A 19 -18.21 -57.45 16.62
N PRO A 20 -17.14 -56.65 16.46
CA PRO A 20 -16.69 -55.76 17.52
C PRO A 20 -17.82 -54.76 17.80
N ARG A 21 -18.53 -54.95 18.91
CA ARG A 21 -19.44 -53.93 19.43
C ARG A 21 -18.53 -52.84 19.98
N LEU A 22 -18.39 -51.75 19.23
CA LEU A 22 -17.75 -50.53 19.72
C LEU A 22 -18.40 -50.21 21.07
N THR A 23 -17.61 -50.31 22.14
CA THR A 23 -18.05 -49.99 23.49
C THR A 23 -18.43 -48.51 23.53
N ARG A 24 -19.25 -48.10 24.51
CA ARG A 24 -19.60 -46.68 24.69
C ARG A 24 -18.35 -45.77 24.73
N ALA A 25 -17.23 -46.29 25.23
CA ALA A 25 -15.93 -45.65 25.22
C ALA A 25 -15.36 -45.43 23.80
N GLY A 26 -15.52 -46.40 22.89
CA GLY A 26 -15.12 -46.26 21.49
C GLY A 26 -15.90 -45.18 20.74
N TRP A 27 -17.21 -45.08 20.99
CA TRP A 27 -18.04 -44.00 20.43
C TRP A 27 -17.66 -42.62 20.98
N ALA A 28 -17.41 -42.50 22.29
CA ALA A 28 -16.95 -41.25 22.89
C ALA A 28 -15.61 -40.79 22.29
N ALA A 29 -14.67 -41.72 22.08
CA ALA A 29 -13.40 -41.42 21.44
C ALA A 29 -13.58 -40.92 20.01
N ILE A 30 -14.44 -41.55 19.21
CA ILE A 30 -14.74 -41.11 17.83
C ILE A 30 -15.33 -39.70 17.83
N VAL A 31 -16.30 -39.42 18.71
CA VAL A 31 -16.92 -38.09 18.80
C VAL A 31 -15.89 -37.03 19.20
N LEU A 32 -15.02 -37.34 20.17
CA LEU A 32 -13.97 -36.42 20.60
C LEU A 32 -12.96 -36.12 19.48
N VAL A 33 -12.53 -37.15 18.75
CA VAL A 33 -11.62 -36.99 17.60
C VAL A 33 -12.28 -36.16 16.50
N ALA A 34 -13.53 -36.48 16.13
CA ALA A 34 -14.28 -35.75 15.12
C ALA A 34 -14.48 -34.28 15.52
N TRP A 35 -14.82 -34.02 16.79
CA TRP A 35 -14.97 -32.67 17.33
C TRP A 35 -13.65 -31.90 17.32
N THR A 36 -12.54 -32.53 17.73
CA THR A 36 -11.21 -31.90 17.72
C THR A 36 -10.78 -31.55 16.31
N LEU A 37 -11.01 -32.46 15.35
CA LEU A 37 -10.74 -32.20 13.93
C LEU A 37 -11.62 -31.07 13.39
N ALA A 38 -12.90 -31.02 13.75
CA ALA A 38 -13.80 -29.95 13.34
C ALA A 38 -13.35 -28.60 13.89
N VAL A 39 -13.09 -28.48 15.21
CA VAL A 39 -12.61 -27.25 15.84
C VAL A 39 -11.27 -26.80 15.24
N THR A 40 -10.34 -27.72 15.04
CA THR A 40 -9.05 -27.42 14.43
C THR A 40 -9.23 -26.95 12.98
N GLY A 41 -10.08 -27.61 12.20
CA GLY A 41 -10.41 -27.22 10.84
C GLY A 41 -11.04 -25.83 10.76
N PHE A 42 -12.00 -25.52 11.65
CA PHE A 42 -12.60 -24.19 11.75
C PHE A 42 -11.58 -23.13 12.18
N ALA A 43 -10.71 -23.42 13.15
CA ALA A 43 -9.67 -22.50 13.57
C ALA A 43 -8.67 -22.20 12.44
N VAL A 44 -8.21 -23.23 11.71
CA VAL A 44 -7.33 -23.06 10.56
C VAL A 44 -8.00 -22.25 9.45
N ARG A 45 -9.29 -22.53 9.18
CA ARG A 45 -10.06 -21.76 8.19
C ARG A 45 -10.26 -20.31 8.63
N ALA A 46 -10.57 -20.06 9.89
CA ALA A 46 -10.70 -18.72 10.45
C ALA A 46 -9.38 -17.94 10.42
N VAL A 47 -8.24 -18.58 10.67
CA VAL A 47 -6.92 -17.93 10.58
C VAL A 47 -6.54 -17.64 9.12
N ARG A 48 -6.90 -18.52 8.19
CA ARG A 48 -6.59 -18.33 6.76
C ARG A 48 -7.48 -17.30 6.07
N ASP A 49 -8.77 -17.34 6.33
CA ASP A 49 -9.77 -16.57 5.59
C ASP A 49 -10.40 -15.44 6.43
N GLY A 50 -10.13 -15.40 7.74
CA GLY A 50 -10.62 -14.36 8.62
C GLY A 50 -10.04 -13.00 8.25
N ARG A 51 -10.91 -11.99 8.20
CA ARG A 51 -10.49 -10.59 8.09
C ARG A 51 -9.88 -10.15 9.41
N ALA A 52 -8.83 -9.34 9.36
CA ALA A 52 -8.26 -8.73 10.56
C ALA A 52 -9.34 -7.87 11.23
N THR A 53 -9.63 -8.13 12.51
CA THR A 53 -10.54 -7.29 13.29
C THR A 53 -9.79 -6.20 14.04
N ALA A 54 -8.46 -6.29 14.09
CA ALA A 54 -7.58 -5.34 14.73
C ALA A 54 -6.30 -5.16 13.90
N PRO A 55 -5.68 -3.96 13.92
CA PRO A 55 -4.45 -3.67 13.18
C PRO A 55 -3.31 -4.67 13.48
N GLU A 56 -3.22 -5.16 14.72
CA GLU A 56 -2.17 -6.07 15.21
C GLU A 56 -2.28 -7.50 14.63
N GLN A 57 -3.40 -7.83 14.00
CA GLN A 57 -3.66 -9.11 13.34
C GLN A 57 -3.27 -9.09 11.85
N MET A 58 -2.95 -7.93 11.29
CA MET A 58 -2.56 -7.80 9.89
C MET A 58 -1.03 -7.87 9.76
N SER A 59 -0.51 -8.70 8.86
CA SER A 59 0.93 -8.74 8.60
C SER A 59 1.39 -7.49 7.85
N LEU A 60 2.65 -7.08 8.04
CA LEU A 60 3.22 -5.94 7.34
C LEU A 60 3.15 -6.06 5.79
N PRO A 61 3.49 -7.20 5.14
CA PRO A 61 3.37 -7.31 3.69
C PRO A 61 1.96 -7.06 3.18
N ARG A 62 0.94 -7.53 3.91
CA ARG A 62 -0.46 -7.29 3.54
C ARG A 62 -0.82 -5.80 3.71
N ALA A 63 -0.30 -5.15 4.76
CA ALA A 63 -0.53 -3.72 4.99
C ALA A 63 0.12 -2.86 3.91
N LEU A 64 1.33 -3.22 3.45
CA LEU A 64 1.99 -2.57 2.32
C LEU A 64 1.17 -2.72 1.02
N SER A 65 0.64 -3.91 0.72
CA SER A 65 -0.24 -4.09 -0.45
C SER A 65 -1.52 -3.27 -0.36
N ALA A 66 -2.13 -3.16 0.84
CA ALA A 66 -3.29 -2.31 1.05
C ALA A 66 -2.94 -0.81 0.90
N ALA A 67 -1.78 -0.39 1.40
CA ALA A 67 -1.26 0.95 1.24
C ALA A 67 -0.95 1.30 -0.22
N ASP A 68 -0.45 0.35 -1.02
CA ASP A 68 -0.25 0.54 -2.46
C ASP A 68 -1.58 0.72 -3.21
N LEU A 69 -2.62 -0.06 -2.87
CA LEU A 69 -3.96 0.11 -3.46
C LEU A 69 -4.60 1.45 -3.06
N LEU A 70 -4.45 1.85 -1.80
CA LEU A 70 -4.90 3.16 -1.32
C LEU A 70 -4.14 4.31 -2.00
N ALA A 71 -2.83 4.15 -2.21
CA ALA A 71 -2.03 5.10 -2.98
C ALA A 71 -2.52 5.22 -4.42
N GLY A 72 -2.84 4.11 -5.09
CA GLY A 72 -3.41 4.11 -6.44
C GLY A 72 -4.76 4.85 -6.50
N ASP A 73 -5.66 4.58 -5.54
CA ASP A 73 -6.94 5.28 -5.44
C ASP A 73 -6.75 6.79 -5.16
N LEU A 74 -5.79 7.15 -4.30
CA LEU A 74 -5.42 8.54 -4.03
C LEU A 74 -4.89 9.23 -5.28
N MET A 75 -3.96 8.61 -6.02
CA MET A 75 -3.38 9.18 -7.23
C MET A 75 -4.44 9.41 -8.31
N ALA A 76 -5.40 8.49 -8.44
CA ALA A 76 -6.55 8.69 -9.33
C ALA A 76 -7.44 9.86 -8.88
N ALA A 77 -7.71 10.01 -7.57
CA ALA A 77 -8.51 11.12 -7.05
C ALA A 77 -7.81 12.48 -7.23
N VAL A 78 -6.50 12.54 -7.01
CA VAL A 78 -5.67 13.72 -7.25
C VAL A 78 -5.67 14.12 -8.72
N ASP A 79 -5.55 13.15 -9.63
CA ASP A 79 -5.58 13.43 -11.06
C ASP A 79 -6.94 13.98 -11.51
N ALA A 80 -8.04 13.41 -10.99
CA ALA A 80 -9.39 13.92 -11.24
C ALA A 80 -9.61 15.37 -10.77
N ALA A 81 -8.81 15.85 -9.82
CA ALA A 81 -8.80 17.24 -9.38
C ALA A 81 -7.93 18.17 -10.26
N LEU A 82 -7.37 17.67 -11.37
CA LEU A 82 -6.46 18.37 -12.28
C LEU A 82 -5.18 18.89 -11.59
N THR A 83 -4.74 18.21 -10.54
CA THR A 83 -3.55 18.60 -9.74
C THR A 83 -2.30 17.83 -10.16
N VAL A 84 -1.11 18.29 -9.75
CA VAL A 84 0.14 17.53 -9.91
C VAL A 84 0.43 16.83 -8.59
N ALA A 85 0.76 15.54 -8.60
CA ALA A 85 1.27 14.88 -7.41
C ALA A 85 2.49 14.03 -7.67
N VAL A 86 3.29 13.89 -6.62
CA VAL A 86 4.52 13.11 -6.63
C VAL A 86 4.50 12.14 -5.46
N MET A 87 4.84 10.89 -5.77
CA MET A 87 4.87 9.81 -4.80
C MET A 87 6.30 9.51 -4.38
N GLY A 88 6.51 9.37 -3.08
CA GLY A 88 7.77 8.94 -2.49
C GLY A 88 7.88 7.44 -2.28
N GLU A 89 9.06 7.01 -1.87
CA GLU A 89 9.32 5.65 -1.39
C GLU A 89 8.70 5.42 0.00
N TYR A 90 8.56 4.15 0.38
CA TYR A 90 8.26 3.81 1.78
C TYR A 90 9.46 4.13 2.66
N GLN A 91 9.18 4.74 3.81
CA GLN A 91 10.15 4.98 4.86
C GLN A 91 9.71 4.26 6.13
N GLU A 92 10.64 3.60 6.81
CA GLU A 92 10.37 3.07 8.14
C GLU A 92 10.29 4.23 9.11
N VAL A 93 9.17 4.32 9.82
CA VAL A 93 8.95 5.34 10.84
C VAL A 93 8.75 4.68 12.19
N GLY A 94 9.37 5.26 13.22
CA GLY A 94 9.30 4.68 14.57
C GLY A 94 9.91 3.27 14.60
N SER A 95 11.23 3.19 14.42
CA SER A 95 12.05 1.97 14.53
C SER A 95 11.91 1.21 15.86
N SER A 96 11.13 1.76 16.81
CA SER A 96 10.76 1.19 18.10
C SER A 96 9.26 0.88 18.23
N CYS A 97 8.54 0.69 17.12
CA CYS A 97 7.12 0.39 17.16
C CYS A 97 6.86 -0.92 17.92
N ARG A 98 6.03 -0.85 18.96
CA ARG A 98 5.69 -1.99 19.81
C ARG A 98 4.20 -2.28 19.71
N ILE A 99 3.88 -3.51 19.32
CA ILE A 99 2.52 -4.04 19.26
C ILE A 99 2.06 -4.39 20.68
N THR A 100 2.96 -4.99 21.45
CA THR A 100 2.79 -5.24 22.89
C THR A 100 4.12 -5.00 23.60
N ALA A 101 4.12 -5.06 24.94
CA ALA A 101 5.35 -4.91 25.73
C ALA A 101 6.50 -5.85 25.30
N VAL A 102 6.17 -7.03 24.74
CA VAL A 102 7.15 -8.07 24.34
C VAL A 102 7.19 -8.33 22.83
N ARG A 103 6.33 -7.69 22.04
CA ARG A 103 6.23 -7.92 20.59
C ARG A 103 6.58 -6.65 19.82
N ALA A 104 7.75 -6.67 19.20
CA ALA A 104 8.15 -5.65 18.25
C ALA A 104 7.27 -5.69 16.99
N GLY A 105 7.14 -4.53 16.36
CA GLY A 105 6.56 -4.38 15.03
C GLY A 105 7.35 -3.36 14.24
N SER A 106 6.96 -3.19 12.99
CA SER A 106 7.46 -2.13 12.12
C SER A 106 6.30 -1.33 11.58
N ARG A 107 6.56 -0.05 11.28
CA ARG A 107 5.59 0.89 10.74
C ARG A 107 6.23 1.62 9.58
N TYR A 108 5.49 1.74 8.48
CA TYR A 108 5.97 2.40 7.28
C TYR A 108 5.02 3.49 6.87
N GLU A 109 5.60 4.56 6.38
CA GLU A 109 4.88 5.66 5.77
C GLU A 109 5.31 5.82 4.33
N ARG A 110 4.36 6.12 3.46
CA ARG A 110 4.61 6.64 2.12
C ARG A 110 4.07 8.04 2.02
N LEU A 111 4.89 8.92 1.46
CA LEU A 111 4.52 10.30 1.24
C LEU A 111 3.99 10.50 -0.18
N VAL A 112 2.88 11.22 -0.31
CA VAL A 112 2.42 11.83 -1.56
C VAL A 112 2.34 13.33 -1.33
N THR A 113 2.98 14.11 -2.20
CA THR A 113 2.84 15.57 -2.19
C THR A 113 2.00 15.97 -3.39
N ALA A 114 0.87 16.62 -3.14
CA ALA A 114 0.02 17.19 -4.17
C ALA A 114 0.23 18.70 -4.24
N TYR A 115 0.30 19.24 -5.45
CA TYR A 115 0.51 20.64 -5.74
C TYR A 115 -0.77 21.23 -6.32
N VAL A 116 -1.17 22.38 -5.76
CA VAL A 116 -2.36 23.14 -6.13
C VAL A 116 -2.05 24.62 -6.18
N ALA A 117 -2.90 25.41 -6.82
CA ALA A 117 -2.79 26.86 -6.70
C ALA A 117 -2.78 27.28 -5.22
N PRO A 118 -1.88 28.18 -4.78
CA PRO A 118 -1.87 28.66 -3.41
C PRO A 118 -3.24 29.18 -2.96
N GLY A 119 -3.72 28.71 -1.80
CA GLY A 119 -5.06 29.00 -1.28
C GLY A 119 -6.13 27.97 -1.62
N ALA A 120 -5.87 27.03 -2.53
CA ALA A 120 -6.79 25.96 -2.92
C ALA A 120 -6.57 24.63 -2.16
N GLU A 121 -5.72 24.63 -1.13
CA GLU A 121 -5.34 23.42 -0.39
C GLU A 121 -6.55 22.83 0.36
N ALA A 122 -7.38 23.69 0.95
CA ALA A 122 -8.60 23.27 1.63
C ALA A 122 -9.61 22.62 0.67
N ASP A 123 -9.73 23.16 -0.53
CA ASP A 123 -10.63 22.66 -1.57
C ASP A 123 -10.16 21.28 -2.06
N LEU A 124 -8.85 21.10 -2.28
CA LEU A 124 -8.30 19.79 -2.61
C LEU A 124 -8.57 18.78 -1.50
N LEU A 125 -8.32 19.13 -0.24
CA LEU A 125 -8.57 18.21 0.89
C LEU A 125 -10.06 17.82 0.98
N SER A 126 -10.98 18.75 0.73
CA SER A 126 -12.42 18.48 0.68
C SER A 126 -12.80 17.59 -0.52
N PHE A 127 -12.20 17.83 -1.68
CA PHE A 127 -12.40 17.02 -2.88
C PHE A 127 -11.93 15.58 -2.66
N LEU A 128 -10.73 15.39 -2.12
CA LEU A 128 -10.18 14.07 -1.80
C LEU A 128 -11.04 13.33 -0.77
N ALA A 129 -11.50 14.03 0.28
CA ALA A 129 -12.39 13.44 1.28
C ALA A 129 -13.69 12.91 0.67
N SER A 130 -14.26 13.66 -0.28
CA SER A 130 -15.49 13.29 -0.98
C SER A 130 -15.26 12.15 -1.98
N GLY A 131 -14.19 12.23 -2.78
CA GLY A 131 -13.87 11.23 -3.80
C GLY A 131 -13.48 9.85 -3.22
N LEU A 132 -12.95 9.82 -1.99
CA LEU A 132 -12.57 8.59 -1.31
C LEU A 132 -13.66 8.02 -0.39
N ALA A 133 -14.71 8.80 -0.07
CA ALA A 133 -15.77 8.42 0.88
C ALA A 133 -16.56 7.16 0.49
N GLU A 134 -16.63 6.82 -0.80
CA GLU A 134 -17.34 5.61 -1.26
C GLU A 134 -16.72 4.33 -0.70
N ARG A 135 -15.39 4.33 -0.48
CA ARG A 135 -14.62 3.12 -0.15
C ARG A 135 -13.93 3.18 1.20
N TYR A 136 -13.63 4.38 1.66
CA TYR A 136 -12.86 4.63 2.86
C TYR A 136 -13.72 5.37 3.87
N GLU A 137 -13.49 5.11 5.15
CA GLU A 137 -14.06 5.96 6.18
C GLU A 137 -13.27 7.27 6.20
N THR A 138 -13.85 8.31 5.61
CA THR A 138 -13.22 9.62 5.47
C THR A 138 -13.76 10.61 6.50
N HIS A 139 -12.86 11.45 7.01
CA HIS A 139 -13.20 12.55 7.91
C HIS A 139 -12.42 13.80 7.48
N LEU A 140 -13.10 14.94 7.49
CA LEU A 140 -12.49 16.25 7.32
C LEU A 140 -12.71 17.03 8.62
N THR A 141 -11.62 17.30 9.34
CA THR A 141 -11.66 18.00 10.63
C THR A 141 -10.98 19.35 10.50
N ARG A 142 -11.39 20.33 11.33
CA ARG A 142 -10.67 21.60 11.46
C ARG A 142 -9.66 21.49 12.60
N SER A 143 -8.40 21.81 12.31
CA SER A 143 -7.34 22.02 13.31
C SER A 143 -7.02 23.51 13.42
N ALA A 144 -6.25 23.89 14.44
CA ALA A 144 -5.67 25.23 14.56
C ALA A 144 -4.83 25.61 13.32
N ASP A 145 -4.15 24.62 12.74
CA ASP A 145 -3.25 24.79 11.59
C ASP A 145 -3.96 24.63 10.23
N GLY A 146 -5.30 24.50 10.22
CA GLY A 146 -6.10 24.34 9.01
C GLY A 146 -6.85 23.00 8.92
N PRO A 147 -7.51 22.72 7.77
CA PRO A 147 -8.24 21.48 7.58
C PRO A 147 -7.30 20.27 7.54
N VAL A 148 -7.72 19.18 8.19
CA VAL A 148 -7.04 17.90 8.19
C VAL A 148 -7.99 16.85 7.62
N PHE A 149 -7.57 16.25 6.50
CA PHE A 149 -8.24 15.12 5.90
C PHE A 149 -7.66 13.83 6.46
N THR A 150 -8.53 12.89 6.84
CA THR A 150 -8.14 11.53 7.14
C THR A 150 -9.01 10.53 6.41
N ALA A 151 -8.44 9.41 5.98
CA ALA A 151 -9.17 8.25 5.50
C ALA A 151 -8.59 6.98 6.12
N ILE A 152 -9.43 6.00 6.39
CA ILE A 152 -8.98 4.68 6.83
C ILE A 152 -9.65 3.59 6.02
N ASP A 153 -8.86 2.59 5.63
CA ASP A 153 -9.34 1.40 4.95
C ASP A 153 -9.73 0.30 5.95
N ARG A 154 -10.40 -0.74 5.45
CA ARG A 154 -10.77 -1.90 6.28
C ARG A 154 -9.58 -2.74 6.74
N SER A 155 -8.39 -2.42 6.26
CA SER A 155 -7.11 -3.02 6.62
C SER A 155 -6.35 -2.17 7.65
N PHE A 156 -7.00 -1.12 8.19
CA PHE A 156 -6.42 -0.20 9.17
C PHE A 156 -5.19 0.57 8.65
N VAL A 157 -5.01 0.65 7.34
CA VAL A 157 -4.08 1.58 6.70
C VAL A 157 -4.78 2.93 6.67
N SER A 158 -4.06 3.95 7.14
CA SER A 158 -4.60 5.30 7.24
C SER A 158 -3.94 6.22 6.23
N LEU A 159 -4.69 7.23 5.83
CA LEU A 159 -4.23 8.35 5.03
C LEU A 159 -4.50 9.62 5.84
N ARG A 160 -3.51 10.51 5.90
CA ARG A 160 -3.65 11.84 6.50
C ARG A 160 -3.14 12.90 5.55
N GLY A 161 -4.03 13.79 5.12
CA GLY A 161 -3.72 14.96 4.29
C GLY A 161 -3.74 16.25 5.11
N VAL A 162 -2.70 17.07 4.97
CA VAL A 162 -2.59 18.40 5.58
C VAL A 162 -1.95 19.38 4.59
N SER A 163 -2.31 20.66 4.68
CA SER A 163 -1.56 21.73 4.02
C SER A 163 -0.20 21.89 4.72
N GLU A 164 0.91 21.72 4.01
CA GLU A 164 2.25 21.89 4.60
C GLU A 164 2.79 23.29 4.33
N ARG A 165 2.57 23.81 3.12
CA ARG A 165 2.94 25.15 2.67
C ARG A 165 1.85 25.67 1.72
N PRO A 166 1.81 26.98 1.42
CA PRO A 166 1.01 27.46 0.30
C PRO A 166 1.29 26.62 -0.95
N GLY A 167 0.25 26.19 -1.65
CA GLY A 167 0.28 25.34 -2.83
C GLY A 167 0.73 23.89 -2.62
N GLU A 168 1.04 23.45 -1.40
CA GLU A 168 1.54 22.09 -1.12
C GLU A 168 0.67 21.37 -0.08
N VAL A 169 0.03 20.28 -0.52
CA VAL A 169 -0.68 19.35 0.35
C VAL A 169 0.16 18.10 0.55
N LYS A 170 0.53 17.85 1.80
CA LYS A 170 1.25 16.67 2.24
C LYS A 170 0.28 15.58 2.63
N ILE A 171 0.40 14.41 2.01
CA ILE A 171 -0.47 13.27 2.24
C ILE A 171 0.38 12.07 2.66
N ILE A 172 0.15 11.58 3.88
CA ILE A 172 0.88 10.46 4.46
C ILE A 172 -0.03 9.24 4.42
N ILE A 173 0.46 8.15 3.82
CA ILE A 173 -0.16 6.84 3.86
C ILE A 173 0.62 6.02 4.89
N ASP A 174 -0.04 5.61 5.97
CA ASP A 174 0.58 4.98 7.13
C ASP A 174 0.04 3.57 7.33
N THR A 175 0.95 2.59 7.33
CA THR A 175 0.60 1.19 7.58
C THR A 175 0.20 0.92 9.02
N GLY A 176 0.46 1.85 9.95
CA GLY A 176 0.41 1.61 11.39
C GLY A 176 1.45 0.58 11.85
N CYS A 177 1.46 0.28 13.15
CA CYS A 177 2.34 -0.75 13.71
C CYS A 177 1.89 -2.14 13.26
N ARG A 178 2.76 -2.91 12.62
CA ARG A 178 2.43 -4.26 12.11
C ARG A 178 3.48 -5.30 12.51
N PRO A 179 3.07 -6.55 12.76
CA PRO A 179 4.00 -7.64 13.01
C PRO A 179 4.79 -8.00 11.75
N GLY A 180 6.07 -8.32 11.97
CA GLY A 180 7.04 -8.66 10.93
C GLY A 180 8.06 -7.53 10.73
N GLY A 181 9.26 -7.89 10.27
CA GLY A 181 10.23 -6.92 9.77
C GLY A 181 9.95 -6.58 8.31
N PHE A 182 10.59 -5.53 7.79
CA PHE A 182 10.48 -5.13 6.39
C PHE A 182 10.82 -6.32 5.48
N PRO A 183 9.91 -6.80 4.63
CA PRO A 183 10.40 -7.24 3.33
C PRO A 183 10.95 -5.98 2.66
N GLU A 184 12.21 -5.96 2.26
CA GLU A 184 12.69 -4.87 1.41
C GLU A 184 11.75 -4.80 0.19
N PRO A 185 10.94 -3.73 0.05
CA PRO A 185 9.97 -3.64 -1.02
C PRO A 185 10.75 -3.72 -2.31
N ALA A 186 10.24 -4.50 -3.25
CA ALA A 186 10.81 -4.50 -4.59
C ALA A 186 10.80 -3.05 -5.09
N ARG A 187 12.00 -2.44 -5.17
CA ARG A 187 12.17 -1.13 -5.78
C ARG A 187 12.24 -1.36 -7.27
N PRO A 188 11.25 -0.93 -8.06
CA PRO A 188 11.33 -1.11 -9.48
C PRO A 188 12.53 -0.32 -10.00
N GLY A 189 13.25 -0.91 -10.96
CA GLY A 189 14.31 -0.21 -11.65
C GLY A 189 13.73 0.97 -12.42
N VAL A 190 14.47 2.09 -12.50
CA VAL A 190 14.02 3.30 -13.20
C VAL A 190 13.91 3.05 -14.72
N ASP A 191 14.57 2.01 -15.23
CA ASP A 191 14.43 1.47 -16.58
C ASP A 191 13.07 0.79 -16.85
N GLN A 192 12.33 0.39 -15.82
CA GLN A 192 10.97 -0.18 -15.94
C GLN A 192 9.87 0.88 -16.04
N ALA A 193 10.16 2.11 -15.60
CA ALA A 193 9.23 3.22 -15.69
C ALA A 193 9.09 3.70 -17.15
N PRO A 194 7.94 4.27 -17.54
CA PRO A 194 7.77 4.88 -18.86
C PRO A 194 8.89 5.89 -19.16
N SER A 195 9.52 5.77 -20.33
CA SER A 195 10.66 6.61 -20.73
C SER A 195 10.31 8.10 -20.75
N THR A 196 9.04 8.44 -20.99
CA THR A 196 8.51 9.81 -20.96
C THR A 196 8.71 10.49 -19.60
N LEU A 197 8.59 9.77 -18.49
CA LEU A 197 8.80 10.33 -17.15
C LEU A 197 10.27 10.69 -16.91
N ARG A 198 11.19 9.81 -17.32
CA ARG A 198 12.62 10.10 -17.26
C ARG A 198 12.99 11.28 -18.17
N SER A 199 12.45 11.34 -19.38
CA SER A 199 12.68 12.45 -20.32
C SER A 199 12.18 13.78 -19.76
N ALA A 200 11.00 13.80 -19.12
CA ALA A 200 10.46 15.00 -18.47
C ALA A 200 11.38 15.49 -17.33
N ALA A 201 11.85 14.58 -16.48
CA ALA A 201 12.79 14.92 -15.43
C ALA A 201 14.13 15.46 -15.97
N THR A 202 14.68 14.83 -17.02
CA THR A 202 15.90 15.29 -17.69
C THR A 202 15.73 16.68 -18.32
N ALA A 203 14.59 16.96 -18.94
CA ALA A 203 14.29 18.27 -19.52
C ALA A 203 14.25 19.37 -18.45
N ALA A 204 13.63 19.09 -17.30
CA ALA A 204 13.61 20.02 -16.17
C ALA A 204 15.03 20.29 -15.62
N PHE A 205 15.85 19.25 -15.43
CA PHE A 205 17.25 19.42 -15.02
C PHE A 205 18.05 20.24 -16.03
N ALA A 206 17.89 19.97 -17.33
CA ALA A 206 18.56 20.70 -18.40
C ALA A 206 18.17 22.19 -18.40
N ALA A 207 16.89 22.52 -18.16
CA ALA A 207 16.42 23.89 -18.07
C ALA A 207 17.02 24.66 -16.88
N ILE A 208 17.31 23.98 -15.78
CA ILE A 208 17.95 24.55 -14.58
C ILE A 208 19.49 24.58 -14.74
N GLY A 209 20.04 23.95 -15.78
CA GLY A 209 21.49 23.86 -16.01
C GLY A 209 22.17 22.83 -15.11
N LEU A 210 21.44 21.83 -14.63
CA LEU A 210 21.93 20.76 -13.77
C LEU A 210 21.88 19.39 -14.48
N THR A 211 22.66 18.44 -13.97
CA THR A 211 22.60 17.03 -14.40
C THR A 211 22.24 16.15 -13.21
N PRO A 212 21.23 15.28 -13.31
CA PRO A 212 20.84 14.42 -12.21
C PRO A 212 21.94 13.41 -11.86
N GLY A 213 22.34 13.36 -10.59
CA GLY A 213 23.34 12.40 -10.09
C GLY A 213 22.72 11.08 -9.65
N HIS A 214 21.42 11.09 -9.32
CA HIS A 214 20.72 9.95 -8.77
C HIS A 214 19.31 9.83 -9.33
N TRP A 215 18.80 8.60 -9.34
CA TRP A 215 17.48 8.26 -9.86
C TRP A 215 16.81 7.22 -8.97
N ALA A 216 15.50 7.36 -8.81
CA ALA A 216 14.62 6.38 -8.17
C ALA A 216 13.29 6.31 -8.91
N ALA A 217 12.62 5.18 -8.82
CA ALA A 217 11.27 5.00 -9.35
C ALA A 217 10.41 4.29 -8.31
N VAL A 218 9.15 4.70 -8.25
CA VAL A 218 8.11 4.03 -7.48
C VAL A 218 6.91 3.80 -8.38
N SER A 219 6.16 2.75 -8.07
CA SER A 219 4.93 2.44 -8.78
C SER A 219 3.89 1.86 -7.85
N VAL A 220 2.62 2.10 -8.17
CA VAL A 220 1.48 1.45 -7.52
C VAL A 220 0.43 1.06 -8.54
N PRO A 221 -0.27 -0.07 -8.33
CA PRO A 221 -1.37 -0.46 -9.19
C PRO A 221 -2.53 0.56 -9.08
N CYS A 222 -3.11 0.89 -10.22
CA CYS A 222 -4.34 1.68 -10.26
C CYS A 222 -5.55 0.74 -10.28
N ARG A 223 -6.60 1.07 -9.52
CA ARG A 223 -7.79 0.22 -9.43
C ARG A 223 -8.58 0.14 -10.74
N THR A 224 -8.54 1.20 -11.53
CA THR A 224 -9.15 1.27 -12.87
C THR A 224 -8.42 0.40 -13.90
N GLY A 225 -7.29 -0.21 -13.53
CA GLY A 225 -6.38 -0.89 -14.45
C GLY A 225 -5.08 -0.10 -14.58
N GLY A 226 -4.01 -0.79 -15.00
CA GLY A 226 -2.70 -0.18 -15.17
C GLY A 226 -1.95 0.13 -13.87
N THR A 227 -0.93 0.96 -14.00
CA THR A 227 0.02 1.30 -12.93
C THR A 227 0.41 2.77 -13.06
N THR A 228 0.33 3.53 -11.97
CA THR A 228 0.91 4.87 -11.92
C THR A 228 2.37 4.77 -11.47
N TRP A 229 3.21 5.59 -12.08
CA TRP A 229 4.65 5.62 -11.87
C TRP A 229 5.07 7.02 -11.48
N THR A 230 5.97 7.14 -10.50
CA THR A 230 6.74 8.36 -10.25
C THR A 230 8.21 8.05 -10.45
N VAL A 231 8.86 8.79 -11.34
CA VAL A 231 10.32 8.83 -11.47
C VAL A 231 10.82 10.06 -10.74
N ARG A 232 11.83 9.89 -9.89
CA ARG A 232 12.46 10.96 -9.14
C ARG A 232 13.95 10.97 -9.43
N ALA A 233 14.50 12.16 -9.62
CA ALA A 233 15.92 12.39 -9.78
C ALA A 233 16.36 13.58 -8.94
N TRP A 234 17.60 13.55 -8.48
CA TRP A 234 18.16 14.62 -7.67
C TRP A 234 19.62 14.90 -7.97
N ALA A 235 20.01 16.15 -7.76
CA ALA A 235 21.39 16.64 -7.84
C ALA A 235 21.60 17.77 -6.83
N GLU A 236 22.84 17.88 -6.35
CA GLU A 236 23.29 19.06 -5.62
C GLU A 236 23.57 20.19 -6.63
N GLY A 237 23.18 21.42 -6.30
CA GLY A 237 23.48 22.56 -7.15
C GLY A 237 22.65 23.80 -6.83
N PRO A 238 22.97 24.93 -7.48
CA PRO A 238 22.18 26.15 -7.35
C PRO A 238 20.76 25.92 -7.89
N SER A 239 19.80 26.38 -7.12
CA SER A 239 18.36 26.32 -7.39
C SER A 239 17.75 27.71 -7.63
N ASP A 240 18.59 28.74 -7.65
CA ASP A 240 18.12 30.12 -7.74
C ASP A 240 17.29 30.31 -9.01
N ALA A 241 16.10 30.90 -8.84
CA ALA A 241 15.16 31.21 -9.91
C ALA A 241 14.55 30.01 -10.67
N LEU A 242 14.18 28.93 -9.95
CA LEU A 242 13.39 27.82 -10.52
C LEU A 242 12.21 28.28 -11.42
N PRO A 243 11.37 29.26 -11.01
CA PRO A 243 10.27 29.75 -11.85
C PRO A 243 10.71 30.24 -13.24
N THR A 244 11.81 31.00 -13.29
CA THR A 244 12.32 31.57 -14.53
C THR A 244 12.88 30.48 -15.43
N ALA A 245 13.65 29.54 -14.87
CA ALA A 245 14.27 28.45 -15.62
C ALA A 245 13.23 27.49 -16.23
N LEU A 246 12.12 27.24 -15.54
CA LEU A 246 11.12 26.25 -15.93
C LEU A 246 9.94 26.82 -16.73
N ARG A 247 9.92 28.14 -16.94
CA ARG A 247 8.79 28.86 -17.57
C ARG A 247 8.38 28.27 -18.92
N ASP A 248 9.33 27.93 -19.77
CA ASP A 248 9.05 27.44 -21.12
C ASP A 248 8.51 25.99 -21.12
N LEU A 249 8.88 25.18 -20.10
CA LEU A 249 8.43 23.79 -19.97
C LEU A 249 7.00 23.68 -19.44
N GLY A 250 6.60 24.60 -18.56
CA GLY A 250 5.28 24.61 -17.91
C GLY A 250 4.25 25.54 -18.53
N LYS A 251 4.51 26.08 -19.74
CA LYS A 251 3.66 27.12 -20.33
C LYS A 251 2.18 26.71 -20.33
N ASP A 252 1.35 27.58 -19.73
CA ASP A 252 -0.11 27.41 -19.57
C ASP A 252 -0.57 26.19 -18.73
N THR A 253 0.36 25.44 -18.13
CA THR A 253 0.09 24.24 -17.33
C THR A 253 0.70 24.27 -15.93
N VAL A 254 1.26 25.41 -15.53
CA VAL A 254 1.80 25.62 -14.17
C VAL A 254 0.67 25.60 -13.15
N VAL A 255 0.83 24.76 -12.14
CA VAL A 255 -0.08 24.64 -10.98
C VAL A 255 0.50 25.37 -9.76
N VAL A 256 1.82 25.32 -9.58
CA VAL A 256 2.55 26.02 -8.51
C VAL A 256 3.77 26.71 -9.10
N GLU A 257 3.96 27.98 -8.74
CA GLU A 257 5.14 28.78 -9.07
C GLU A 257 5.63 29.52 -7.81
N GLN A 258 6.69 29.00 -7.19
CA GLN A 258 7.30 29.55 -5.98
C GLN A 258 8.83 29.56 -6.11
N PRO A 259 9.54 30.36 -5.30
CA PRO A 259 11.00 30.43 -5.38
C PRO A 259 11.70 29.07 -5.26
N THR A 260 11.19 28.18 -4.40
CA THR A 260 11.78 26.87 -4.09
C THR A 260 10.99 25.68 -4.65
N ALA A 261 9.89 25.93 -5.36
CA ALA A 261 9.04 24.86 -5.89
C ALA A 261 8.29 25.30 -7.15
N VAL A 262 8.33 24.47 -8.19
CA VAL A 262 7.53 24.65 -9.41
C VAL A 262 6.87 23.32 -9.77
N ALA A 263 5.57 23.32 -10.01
CA ALA A 263 4.85 22.14 -10.47
C ALA A 263 4.00 22.47 -11.70
N TYR A 264 4.08 21.64 -12.73
CA TYR A 264 3.40 21.83 -14.01
C TYR A 264 3.01 20.49 -14.63
N ARG A 265 2.04 20.50 -15.56
CA ARG A 265 1.72 19.32 -16.38
C ARG A 265 2.49 19.34 -17.70
N ALA A 266 3.01 18.18 -18.09
CA ALA A 266 3.70 17.95 -19.35
C ALA A 266 3.10 16.70 -20.03
N GLY A 267 2.13 16.93 -20.92
CA GLY A 267 1.31 15.85 -21.49
C GLY A 267 0.52 15.14 -20.40
N ASP A 268 0.61 13.81 -20.35
CA ASP A 268 -0.08 12.96 -19.37
C ASP A 268 0.69 12.80 -18.05
N ALA A 269 1.78 13.56 -17.86
CA ALA A 269 2.60 13.54 -16.66
C ALA A 269 2.52 14.85 -15.89
N GLY A 270 2.48 14.76 -14.55
CA GLY A 270 2.73 15.89 -13.66
C GLY A 270 4.20 15.92 -13.27
N THR A 271 4.87 17.06 -13.43
CA THR A 271 6.26 17.26 -13.01
C THR A 271 6.32 18.31 -11.90
N ALA A 272 7.01 17.97 -10.81
CA ALA A 272 7.35 18.91 -9.76
C ALA A 272 8.87 18.99 -9.58
N VAL A 273 9.36 20.22 -9.44
CA VAL A 273 10.74 20.54 -9.14
C VAL A 273 10.77 21.26 -7.81
N ARG A 274 11.63 20.79 -6.90
CA ARG A 274 11.83 21.42 -5.59
C ARG A 274 13.30 21.62 -5.31
N ASP A 275 13.59 22.68 -4.59
CA ASP A 275 14.83 22.81 -3.83
C ASP A 275 14.59 22.39 -2.38
N VAL A 276 15.41 21.47 -1.89
CA VAL A 276 15.43 21.03 -0.49
C VAL A 276 16.88 21.11 -0.02
N ASP A 277 17.22 22.17 0.71
CA ASP A 277 18.55 22.38 1.29
C ASP A 277 19.70 22.25 0.27
N HIS A 278 19.57 22.90 -0.89
CA HIS A 278 20.53 22.86 -2.02
C HIS A 278 20.56 21.53 -2.80
N VAL A 279 19.59 20.67 -2.57
CA VAL A 279 19.33 19.48 -3.38
C VAL A 279 18.10 19.75 -4.25
N VAL A 280 18.33 19.88 -5.56
CA VAL A 280 17.24 19.98 -6.53
C VAL A 280 16.68 18.59 -6.78
N VAL A 281 15.40 18.41 -6.47
CA VAL A 281 14.65 17.18 -6.69
C VAL A 281 13.62 17.42 -7.79
N VAL A 282 13.70 16.64 -8.86
CA VAL A 282 12.68 16.59 -9.90
C VAL A 282 11.94 15.27 -9.79
N ALA A 283 10.62 15.33 -9.73
CA ALA A 283 9.76 14.16 -9.77
C ALA A 283 8.71 14.31 -10.86
N SER A 284 8.58 13.28 -11.69
CA SER A 284 7.64 13.21 -12.81
C SER A 284 6.76 11.98 -12.63
N THR A 285 5.45 12.21 -12.62
CA THR A 285 4.45 11.20 -12.27
C THR A 285 3.45 11.02 -13.41
N ALA A 286 3.24 9.77 -13.83
CA ALA A 286 2.17 9.41 -14.75
C ALA A 286 0.83 9.30 -13.99
N VAL A 287 -0.25 9.71 -14.64
CA VAL A 287 -1.60 9.55 -14.10
C VAL A 287 -2.04 8.07 -14.09
N CYS A 288 -3.10 7.76 -13.34
CA CYS A 288 -3.73 6.44 -13.42
C CYS A 288 -4.54 6.34 -14.72
N VAL A 289 -4.06 5.55 -15.68
CA VAL A 289 -4.76 5.30 -16.96
C VAL A 289 -5.48 3.97 -16.88
N GLY A 290 -6.81 3.97 -17.08
CA GLY A 290 -7.66 2.78 -17.22
C GLY A 290 -8.19 2.63 -18.63
#